data_AF-T1FAG9-F1
#
_entry.id   AF-T1FAG9-F1
#
_cell.length_a   1.000
_cell.length_b   1.000
_cell.length_c   1.000
_cell.angle_alpha   90.00
_cell.angle_beta   90.00
_cell.angle_gamma   90.00
#
_symmetry.space_group_name_H-M   'P 1'
#
loop_
_entity.id
_entity.type
_entity.pdbx_description
1 polymer ?
#
loop_
_entity_poly.entity_id
_entity_poly.type
_entity_poly.pdbx_seq_one_letter_code
_entity_poly.pdbx_strand_id
1 'polypeptide(L)'
;MNLQKNFLRLVIVNVIVTKFSVIVGSYFELKSSYIGCFQFIRWTRVKRIANIKDCLDICRNETNNFIAIGNGKQCSCVERMEAAVASSRCDVPCENGNACGGKRFYSVYKAKPREKHHGIMYHHSGSYEKWKLLLPPLYNLEMRAHFCLEMNTAHFSMDPLQSLECTCFNNSIISGFFGLVLKCDRCLHNENEICRCYDKHWYELSVLYSTRPTYEFQRGQSTYSHCGDENYKVETKCSAACDEGWKGDSCRERDCTRNNGGCGNETKYIESTVNGYEYVECICPFGTAVQAGNPMLVVCKNFSILSQFVILQQPGKPSYFNALAVSELEVYEAHCGILNGRCGEQKCEEQTLGHLGPIIIECTNWVDTKIVEKKPFNGCFKNVQETLQLVGFRLSYQQCETACNSNLNSSFAVMQAGFKCLCGQYLLVSGQMPINYCIIGRFDSNLVFDECYIENYFCETNLHDDQFNFSVIPPSKEDATKEWTSGDSPYNLSLIVSAIVTTTVFLLLLATVAVVIVWKMMKERFDSKTSTSSSTY
;
A
#
# COMPACT_ATOMS: atom_id res chain seq x y z
N MET A 1 -34.30 -20.68 48.15
CA MET A 1 -33.82 -19.33 47.77
C MET A 1 -32.47 -19.32 47.04
N ASN A 2 -31.50 -20.21 47.31
CA ASN A 2 -30.20 -20.19 46.61
C ASN A 2 -30.25 -20.60 45.12
N LEU A 3 -31.17 -21.47 44.72
CA LEU A 3 -31.27 -21.93 43.33
C LEU A 3 -31.73 -20.83 42.34
N GLN A 4 -32.63 -19.94 42.79
CA GLN A 4 -33.10 -18.80 41.98
C GLN A 4 -32.03 -17.73 41.76
N LYS A 5 -31.19 -17.45 42.77
CA LYS A 5 -30.06 -16.51 42.62
C LYS A 5 -29.01 -17.03 41.64
N ASN A 6 -28.73 -18.33 41.66
CA ASN A 6 -27.77 -18.94 40.74
C ASN A 6 -28.29 -18.98 39.30
N PHE A 7 -29.58 -19.28 39.10
CA PHE A 7 -30.19 -19.26 37.77
C PHE A 7 -30.24 -17.85 37.17
N LEU A 8 -30.60 -16.84 37.96
CA LEU A 8 -30.62 -15.44 37.52
C LEU A 8 -29.21 -14.94 37.15
N ARG A 9 -28.18 -15.32 37.90
CA ARG A 9 -26.78 -15.02 37.55
C ARG A 9 -26.37 -15.70 36.24
N LEU A 10 -26.76 -16.95 36.02
CA LEU A 10 -26.43 -17.70 34.80
C LEU A 10 -27.09 -17.10 33.55
N VAL A 11 -28.33 -16.61 33.68
CA VAL A 11 -29.06 -15.94 32.59
C VAL A 11 -28.46 -14.56 32.31
N ILE A 12 -28.13 -13.77 33.34
CA ILE A 12 -27.48 -12.45 33.16
C ILE A 12 -26.11 -12.62 32.48
N VAL A 13 -25.30 -13.60 32.90
CA VAL A 13 -24.01 -13.89 32.26
C VAL A 13 -24.21 -14.31 30.80
N ASN A 14 -25.18 -15.18 30.49
CA ASN A 14 -25.44 -15.57 29.10
C ASN A 14 -25.96 -14.42 28.23
N VAL A 15 -26.79 -13.52 28.77
CA VAL A 15 -27.29 -12.34 28.02
C VAL A 15 -26.17 -11.31 27.80
N ILE A 16 -25.28 -11.13 28.78
CA ILE A 16 -24.10 -10.26 28.62
C ILE A 16 -23.12 -10.87 27.60
N VAL A 17 -22.85 -12.17 27.67
CA VAL A 17 -21.97 -12.88 26.74
C VAL A 17 -22.55 -12.88 25.32
N THR A 18 -23.85 -13.13 25.15
CA THR A 18 -24.49 -13.09 23.81
C THR A 18 -24.62 -11.67 23.24
N LYS A 19 -24.81 -10.63 24.07
CA LYS A 19 -24.70 -9.24 23.61
C LYS A 19 -23.28 -8.85 23.23
N PHE A 20 -22.25 -9.42 23.88
CA PHE A 20 -20.85 -9.20 23.53
C PHE A 20 -20.41 -10.00 22.29
N SER A 21 -20.94 -11.21 22.08
CA SER A 21 -20.57 -12.06 20.94
C SER A 21 -21.19 -11.63 19.60
N VAL A 22 -22.18 -10.73 19.59
CA VAL A 22 -22.89 -10.31 18.36
C VAL A 22 -22.33 -9.02 17.73
N ILE A 23 -21.30 -8.39 18.32
CA ILE A 23 -20.62 -7.22 17.72
C ILE A 23 -19.10 -7.43 17.74
N VAL A 24 -18.65 -8.44 17.00
CA VAL A 24 -17.25 -8.51 16.53
C VAL A 24 -17.27 -8.63 15.00
N GLY A 25 -18.01 -7.73 14.35
CA GLY A 25 -17.63 -7.34 13.00
C GLY A 25 -16.37 -6.49 13.15
N SER A 26 -15.28 -6.87 12.49
CA SER A 26 -14.03 -6.09 12.46
C SER A 26 -14.35 -4.64 12.09
N TYR A 27 -14.44 -3.77 13.09
CA TYR A 27 -14.80 -2.38 12.88
C TYR A 27 -13.62 -1.72 12.17
N PHE A 28 -13.86 -1.14 11.00
CA PHE A 28 -12.85 -0.35 10.30
C PHE A 28 -12.51 0.87 11.16
N GLU A 29 -11.34 0.85 11.79
CA GLU A 29 -10.84 1.94 12.61
C GLU A 29 -9.91 2.81 11.76
N LEU A 30 -10.34 4.04 11.49
CA LEU A 30 -9.67 4.95 10.56
C LEU A 30 -8.19 5.19 10.92
N LYS A 31 -7.87 5.25 12.23
CA LYS A 31 -6.51 5.48 12.72
C LYS A 31 -5.57 4.32 12.37
N SER A 32 -5.94 3.10 12.75
CA SER A 32 -5.12 1.90 12.61
C SER A 32 -5.15 1.31 11.19
N SER A 33 -6.16 1.65 10.40
CA SER A 33 -6.25 1.28 8.98
C SER A 33 -5.41 2.15 8.06
N TYR A 34 -5.04 3.38 8.44
CA TYR A 34 -4.26 4.24 7.56
C TYR A 34 -2.81 3.73 7.42
N ILE A 35 -2.42 3.41 6.19
CA ILE A 35 -1.09 2.84 5.89
C ILE A 35 -0.10 3.94 5.57
N GLY A 36 -0.52 4.97 4.83
CA GLY A 36 0.33 6.09 4.45
C GLY A 36 -0.11 6.76 3.15
N CYS A 37 0.76 7.62 2.63
CA CYS A 37 0.59 8.33 1.38
C CYS A 37 1.57 7.82 0.31
N PHE A 38 1.06 7.51 -0.88
CA PHE A 38 1.84 6.87 -1.94
C PHE A 38 1.70 7.60 -3.25
N GLN A 39 2.78 7.65 -4.03
CA GLN A 39 2.76 8.25 -5.36
C GLN A 39 2.22 7.28 -6.42
N PHE A 40 2.53 5.99 -6.29
CA PHE A 40 2.14 4.98 -7.27
C PHE A 40 1.34 3.86 -6.62
N ILE A 41 0.30 3.41 -7.33
CA ILE A 41 -0.52 2.27 -6.95
C ILE A 41 -0.79 1.42 -8.19
N ARG A 42 -0.92 0.11 -7.99
CA ARG A 42 -1.49 -0.82 -8.96
C ARG A 42 -2.88 -1.20 -8.48
N TRP A 43 -3.88 -0.99 -9.32
CA TRP A 43 -5.28 -1.18 -8.96
C TRP A 43 -5.95 -2.23 -9.83
N THR A 44 -6.98 -2.89 -9.29
CA THR A 44 -7.86 -3.79 -10.06
C THR A 44 -9.15 -3.10 -10.49
N ARG A 45 -9.59 -2.11 -9.72
CA ARG A 45 -10.88 -1.43 -9.94
C ARG A 45 -10.82 0.01 -9.48
N VAL A 46 -11.48 0.92 -10.23
CA VAL A 46 -11.54 2.36 -9.94
C VAL A 46 -12.98 2.86 -10.01
N LYS A 47 -13.36 3.72 -9.06
CA LYS A 47 -14.68 4.38 -9.01
C LYS A 47 -14.58 5.76 -8.37
N ARG A 48 -15.58 6.60 -8.62
CA ARG A 48 -15.74 7.89 -7.93
C ARG A 48 -16.55 7.69 -6.65
N ILE A 49 -16.13 8.34 -5.58
CA ILE A 49 -16.72 8.24 -4.23
C ILE A 49 -16.85 9.63 -3.59
N ALA A 50 -17.65 9.73 -2.52
CA ALA A 50 -17.73 10.92 -1.68
C ALA A 50 -16.90 10.77 -0.40
N ASN A 51 -16.79 9.54 0.12
CA ASN A 51 -16.09 9.25 1.37
C ASN A 51 -15.40 7.87 1.36
N ILE A 52 -14.55 7.63 2.36
CA ILE A 52 -13.75 6.40 2.49
C ILE A 52 -14.63 5.14 2.57
N LYS A 53 -15.78 5.21 3.24
CA LYS A 53 -16.67 4.06 3.43
C LYS A 53 -17.24 3.57 2.11
N ASP A 54 -17.60 4.49 1.21
CA ASP A 54 -18.03 4.12 -0.14
C ASP A 54 -16.94 3.29 -0.86
N CYS A 55 -15.66 3.64 -0.67
CA CYS A 55 -14.56 2.89 -1.26
C CYS A 55 -14.40 1.49 -0.67
N LEU A 56 -14.57 1.35 0.65
CA LEU A 56 -14.57 0.06 1.33
C LEU A 56 -15.66 -0.86 0.76
N ASP A 57 -16.87 -0.33 0.56
CA ASP A 57 -17.99 -1.10 0.03
C ASP A 57 -17.75 -1.54 -1.42
N ILE A 58 -17.14 -0.67 -2.25
CA ILE A 58 -16.77 -0.98 -3.64
C ILE A 58 -15.75 -2.12 -3.72
N CYS A 59 -14.76 -2.11 -2.83
CA CYS A 59 -13.64 -3.06 -2.83
C CYS A 59 -13.86 -4.30 -1.95
N ARG A 60 -15.01 -4.41 -1.27
CA ARG A 60 -15.30 -5.48 -0.29
C ARG A 60 -15.08 -6.89 -0.85
N ASN A 61 -15.48 -7.11 -2.10
CA ASN A 61 -15.43 -8.42 -2.76
C ASN A 61 -14.13 -8.66 -3.54
N GLU A 62 -13.23 -7.68 -3.60
CA GLU A 62 -11.92 -7.84 -4.25
C GLU A 62 -11.01 -8.72 -3.38
N THR A 63 -10.08 -9.46 -3.96
CA THR A 63 -9.08 -10.21 -3.16
C THR A 63 -8.05 -9.30 -2.50
N ASN A 64 -7.95 -8.06 -2.97
CA ASN A 64 -7.06 -7.04 -2.47
C ASN A 64 -7.48 -6.57 -1.07
N ASN A 65 -6.50 -6.35 -0.20
CA ASN A 65 -6.69 -5.96 1.19
C ASN A 65 -6.60 -4.44 1.42
N PHE A 66 -6.14 -3.69 0.42
CA PHE A 66 -5.95 -2.26 0.48
C PHE A 66 -6.92 -1.51 -0.44
N ILE A 67 -7.28 -0.30 -0.02
CA ILE A 67 -7.94 0.71 -0.84
C ILE A 67 -7.07 1.96 -0.91
N ALA A 68 -7.12 2.66 -2.03
CA ALA A 68 -6.47 3.94 -2.23
C ALA A 68 -7.51 4.98 -2.62
N ILE A 69 -7.33 6.19 -2.12
CA ILE A 69 -8.14 7.33 -2.50
C ILE A 69 -7.23 8.43 -2.99
N GLY A 70 -7.46 8.88 -4.23
CA GLY A 70 -6.72 9.96 -4.87
C GLY A 70 -7.62 11.13 -5.21
N ASN A 71 -7.05 12.34 -5.23
CA ASN A 71 -7.72 13.55 -5.71
C ASN A 71 -9.10 13.80 -5.04
N GLY A 72 -9.25 13.45 -3.76
CA GLY A 72 -10.46 13.64 -2.95
C GLY A 72 -11.64 12.71 -3.24
N LYS A 73 -11.66 12.06 -4.40
CA LYS A 73 -12.88 11.39 -4.92
C LYS A 73 -12.64 10.12 -5.71
N GLN A 74 -11.39 9.78 -6.05
CA GLN A 74 -11.08 8.59 -6.85
C GLN A 74 -10.72 7.43 -5.92
N CYS A 75 -11.61 6.46 -5.79
CA CYS A 75 -11.36 5.20 -5.10
C CYS A 75 -10.73 4.18 -6.04
N SER A 76 -9.73 3.45 -5.53
CA SER A 76 -9.06 2.35 -6.20
C SER A 76 -8.91 1.15 -5.26
N CYS A 77 -9.18 -0.07 -5.74
CA CYS A 77 -8.88 -1.30 -5.00
C CYS A 77 -7.45 -1.73 -5.32
N VAL A 78 -6.58 -1.83 -4.32
CA VAL A 78 -5.12 -1.80 -4.51
C VAL A 78 -4.48 -3.17 -4.33
N GLU A 79 -3.77 -3.63 -5.36
CA GLU A 79 -2.97 -4.86 -5.33
C GLU A 79 -1.56 -4.57 -4.78
N ARG A 80 -0.97 -3.42 -5.15
CA ARG A 80 0.40 -3.04 -4.84
C ARG A 80 0.52 -1.52 -4.79
N MET A 81 1.45 -1.01 -3.99
CA MET A 81 1.71 0.43 -3.84
C MET A 81 3.22 0.67 -3.73
N GLU A 82 3.68 1.83 -4.21
CA GLU A 82 5.10 2.18 -4.31
C GLU A 82 5.33 3.67 -4.08
N ALA A 83 6.59 4.01 -3.84
CA ALA A 83 7.04 5.37 -3.58
C ALA A 83 6.20 6.02 -2.47
N ALA A 84 6.30 5.45 -1.27
CA ALA A 84 5.76 6.07 -0.07
C ALA A 84 6.35 7.47 0.10
N VAL A 85 5.48 8.44 0.33
CA VAL A 85 5.83 9.84 0.57
C VAL A 85 5.28 10.27 1.92
N ALA A 86 5.66 11.47 2.36
CA ALA A 86 5.09 12.09 3.55
C ALA A 86 3.56 12.14 3.48
N SER A 87 2.88 11.80 4.57
CA SER A 87 1.42 11.86 4.63
C SER A 87 0.86 13.26 4.43
N SER A 88 1.65 14.30 4.72
CA SER A 88 1.36 15.70 4.38
C SER A 88 1.18 15.98 2.88
N ARG A 89 1.61 15.07 1.99
CA ARG A 89 1.36 15.15 0.54
C ARG A 89 -0.03 14.65 0.14
N CYS A 90 -0.72 13.96 1.04
CA CYS A 90 -2.10 13.54 0.88
C CYS A 90 -3.02 14.56 1.56
N ASP A 91 -2.93 15.80 1.08
CA ASP A 91 -3.52 17.03 1.63
C ASP A 91 -4.94 17.32 1.14
N VAL A 92 -5.48 16.50 0.23
CA VAL A 92 -6.83 16.68 -0.33
C VAL A 92 -7.84 15.90 0.51
N PRO A 93 -8.77 16.58 1.21
CA PRO A 93 -9.79 15.91 1.99
C PRO A 93 -10.94 15.39 1.11
N CYS A 94 -11.64 14.37 1.62
CA CYS A 94 -12.99 13.99 1.19
C CYS A 94 -14.02 15.03 1.67
N GLU A 95 -15.27 14.90 1.22
CA GLU A 95 -16.38 15.76 1.63
C GLU A 95 -16.60 15.80 3.14
N ASN A 96 -16.28 14.71 3.84
CA ASN A 96 -16.40 14.59 5.29
C ASN A 96 -15.14 15.03 6.07
N GLY A 97 -14.12 15.58 5.39
CA GLY A 97 -12.88 16.05 6.00
C GLY A 97 -11.79 15.00 6.19
N ASN A 98 -12.04 13.72 5.87
CA ASN A 98 -11.01 12.68 5.95
C ASN A 98 -9.96 12.83 4.83
N ALA A 99 -8.73 12.39 5.04
CA ALA A 99 -7.65 12.40 4.06
C ALA A 99 -7.95 11.48 2.87
N CYS A 100 -8.04 12.05 1.68
CA CYS A 100 -8.45 11.37 0.46
C CYS A 100 -7.47 11.60 -0.68
N GLY A 101 -6.20 11.41 -0.34
CA GLY A 101 -5.07 11.53 -1.23
C GLY A 101 -4.61 12.96 -1.39
N GLY A 102 -3.81 13.18 -2.41
CA GLY A 102 -3.42 14.50 -2.88
C GLY A 102 -3.83 14.66 -4.33
N LYS A 103 -3.49 15.80 -4.94
CA LYS A 103 -3.67 16.00 -6.39
C LYS A 103 -2.96 14.92 -7.23
N ARG A 104 -1.89 14.34 -6.69
CA ARG A 104 -1.01 13.36 -7.37
C ARG A 104 -0.59 12.19 -6.47
N PHE A 105 -1.24 12.05 -5.32
CA PHE A 105 -0.89 11.07 -4.32
C PHE A 105 -2.14 10.36 -3.85
N TYR A 106 -1.96 9.18 -3.27
CA TYR A 106 -3.03 8.31 -2.83
C TYR A 106 -2.91 8.09 -1.32
N SER A 107 -3.98 8.40 -0.59
CA SER A 107 -4.13 7.95 0.79
C SER A 107 -4.51 6.48 0.75
N VAL A 108 -3.67 5.62 1.33
CA VAL A 108 -3.91 4.17 1.32
C VAL A 108 -4.39 3.71 2.69
N TYR A 109 -5.43 2.89 2.68
CA TYR A 109 -6.03 2.29 3.86
C TYR A 109 -6.11 0.77 3.73
N LYS A 110 -5.83 0.07 4.83
CA LYS A 110 -6.10 -1.36 4.96
C LYS A 110 -7.59 -1.55 5.22
N ALA A 111 -8.28 -2.10 4.23
CA ALA A 111 -9.72 -2.30 4.23
C ALA A 111 -10.12 -3.60 4.93
N LYS A 112 -9.31 -4.65 4.77
CA LYS A 112 -9.56 -5.98 5.34
C LYS A 112 -8.26 -6.76 5.54
N PRO A 113 -8.27 -7.86 6.30
CA PRO A 113 -7.15 -8.79 6.31
C PRO A 113 -6.89 -9.38 4.93
N ARG A 114 -5.64 -9.75 4.67
CA ARG A 114 -5.25 -10.37 3.42
C ARG A 114 -5.72 -11.82 3.35
N GLU A 115 -6.27 -12.19 2.20
CA GLU A 115 -6.79 -13.54 1.93
C GLU A 115 -5.82 -14.40 1.10
N LYS A 116 -4.77 -13.80 0.53
CA LYS A 116 -3.75 -14.51 -0.27
C LYS A 116 -2.41 -13.84 -0.13
N HIS A 117 -1.36 -14.63 0.06
CA HIS A 117 0.01 -14.14 0.09
C HIS A 117 0.77 -14.65 -1.13
N HIS A 118 1.63 -13.80 -1.70
CA HIS A 118 2.58 -14.27 -2.69
C HIS A 118 3.60 -15.15 -1.99
N GLY A 119 3.62 -16.43 -2.34
CA GLY A 119 4.58 -17.39 -1.83
C GLY A 119 5.22 -18.13 -3.00
N ILE A 120 6.51 -18.40 -2.85
CA ILE A 120 7.31 -19.25 -3.72
C ILE A 120 7.65 -20.50 -2.90
N MET A 121 7.51 -21.67 -3.48
CA MET A 121 7.78 -22.95 -2.80
C MET A 121 9.22 -23.36 -3.06
N TYR A 122 9.87 -23.84 -2.02
CA TYR A 122 11.30 -24.09 -2.02
C TYR A 122 11.65 -25.40 -1.30
N HIS A 123 12.71 -26.08 -1.80
CA HIS A 123 13.35 -27.23 -1.17
C HIS A 123 14.79 -26.87 -0.77
N HIS A 124 15.14 -27.11 0.50
CA HIS A 124 16.36 -26.63 1.18
C HIS A 124 17.60 -27.51 0.95
N SER A 125 18.78 -26.91 0.77
CA SER A 125 20.07 -27.50 1.20
C SER A 125 21.23 -26.47 1.29
N GLY A 126 20.98 -25.25 1.81
CA GLY A 126 22.00 -24.18 1.83
C GLY A 126 22.08 -23.39 3.15
N SER A 127 23.28 -23.33 3.73
CA SER A 127 23.68 -22.53 4.89
C SER A 127 23.83 -21.05 4.48
N TYR A 128 22.88 -20.21 4.87
CA TYR A 128 23.00 -18.75 4.86
C TYR A 128 22.74 -18.20 6.26
N GLU A 129 23.10 -16.93 6.50
CA GLU A 129 22.72 -16.23 7.73
C GLU A 129 21.20 -16.21 7.84
N LYS A 130 20.69 -16.91 8.86
CA LYS A 130 19.27 -17.04 9.16
C LYS A 130 19.01 -16.32 10.48
N TRP A 131 18.11 -15.36 10.46
CA TRP A 131 17.56 -14.78 11.68
C TRP A 131 16.34 -15.60 12.05
N LYS A 132 16.49 -16.45 13.07
CA LYS A 132 15.40 -17.26 13.62
C LYS A 132 14.71 -16.48 14.71
N LEU A 133 13.43 -16.25 14.53
CA LEU A 133 12.58 -15.52 15.46
C LEU A 133 11.57 -16.47 16.06
N LEU A 134 11.54 -16.50 17.39
CA LEU A 134 10.46 -17.12 18.15
C LEU A 134 9.36 -16.08 18.32
N LEU A 135 8.35 -16.14 17.47
CA LEU A 135 7.22 -15.22 17.54
C LEU A 135 6.07 -15.86 18.32
N PRO A 136 5.29 -15.06 19.08
CA PRO A 136 4.13 -15.59 19.78
C PRO A 136 3.14 -16.29 18.83
N PRO A 137 2.41 -17.32 19.30
CA PRO A 137 1.46 -18.10 18.47
C PRO A 137 0.37 -17.26 17.78
N LEU A 138 0.14 -16.05 18.28
CA LEU A 138 -0.87 -15.12 17.81
C LEU A 138 -0.48 -14.36 16.54
N TYR A 139 0.77 -14.50 16.05
CA TYR A 139 1.29 -13.68 14.97
C TYR A 139 0.88 -14.24 13.61
N ASN A 140 0.03 -13.48 12.92
CA ASN A 140 -0.37 -13.73 11.54
C ASN A 140 0.81 -13.53 10.56
N LEU A 141 0.61 -13.91 9.30
CA LEU A 141 1.64 -13.85 8.28
C LEU A 141 2.10 -12.41 7.97
N GLU A 142 1.20 -11.43 8.02
CA GLU A 142 1.56 -10.01 7.79
C GLU A 142 2.44 -9.47 8.91
N MET A 143 2.18 -9.81 10.17
CA MET A 143 3.02 -9.41 11.31
C MET A 143 4.44 -9.97 11.16
N ARG A 144 4.57 -11.20 10.67
CA ARG A 144 5.87 -11.82 10.36
C ARG A 144 6.60 -11.08 9.24
N ALA A 145 5.88 -10.74 8.17
CA ALA A 145 6.43 -9.94 7.08
C ALA A 145 6.90 -8.57 7.59
N HIS A 146 6.12 -7.90 8.44
CA HIS A 146 6.48 -6.61 9.04
C HIS A 146 7.75 -6.72 9.86
N PHE A 147 7.87 -7.78 10.66
CA PHE A 147 9.04 -8.04 11.47
C PHE A 147 10.30 -8.17 10.63
N CYS A 148 10.26 -9.08 9.65
CA CYS A 148 11.38 -9.32 8.74
C CYS A 148 11.71 -8.05 7.93
N LEU A 149 10.71 -7.27 7.54
CA LEU A 149 10.89 -6.01 6.84
C LEU A 149 11.65 -4.98 7.69
N GLU A 150 11.31 -4.85 8.97
CA GLU A 150 11.97 -3.92 9.89
C GLU A 150 13.42 -4.33 10.18
N MET A 151 13.73 -5.62 10.15
CA MET A 151 15.11 -6.14 10.18
C MET A 151 15.86 -5.98 8.85
N ASN A 152 15.31 -5.23 7.89
CA ASN A 152 15.86 -5.02 6.55
C ASN A 152 16.12 -6.33 5.78
N THR A 153 15.25 -7.32 5.96
CA THR A 153 15.31 -8.58 5.21
C THR A 153 14.26 -8.64 4.12
N ALA A 154 14.64 -9.21 2.97
CA ALA A 154 13.81 -9.25 1.77
C ALA A 154 12.84 -10.44 1.75
N HIS A 155 13.14 -11.51 2.50
CA HIS A 155 12.36 -12.73 2.46
C HIS A 155 12.12 -13.29 3.85
N PHE A 156 11.06 -14.08 3.99
CA PHE A 156 10.79 -14.84 5.20
C PHE A 156 10.13 -16.17 4.90
N SER A 157 10.28 -17.13 5.81
CA SER A 157 9.62 -18.42 5.74
C SER A 157 9.11 -18.83 7.11
N MET A 158 8.26 -19.84 7.11
CA MET A 158 7.79 -20.50 8.32
C MET A 158 8.07 -21.98 8.22
N ASP A 159 8.45 -22.56 9.34
CA ASP A 159 8.57 -24.00 9.45
C ASP A 159 7.15 -24.63 9.43
N PRO A 160 6.84 -25.50 8.45
CA PRO A 160 5.55 -26.19 8.38
C PRO A 160 5.28 -27.13 9.56
N LEU A 161 6.28 -27.50 10.34
CA LEU A 161 6.15 -28.35 11.53
C LEU A 161 6.21 -27.53 12.82
N GLN A 162 6.82 -26.34 12.79
CA GLN A 162 6.93 -25.44 13.94
C GLN A 162 6.28 -24.08 13.65
N SER A 163 4.99 -23.96 13.92
CA SER A 163 4.20 -22.76 13.61
C SER A 163 4.68 -21.48 14.32
N LEU A 164 5.55 -21.58 15.33
CA LEU A 164 6.06 -20.44 16.11
C LEU A 164 7.33 -19.83 15.55
N GLU A 165 8.06 -20.56 14.70
CA GLU A 165 9.34 -20.08 14.19
C GLU A 165 9.13 -19.34 12.86
N CYS A 166 9.54 -18.07 12.82
CA CYS A 166 9.69 -17.32 11.59
C CYS A 166 11.18 -17.16 11.30
N THR A 167 11.58 -17.45 10.07
CA THR A 167 12.96 -17.22 9.64
C THR A 167 12.99 -16.12 8.61
N CYS A 168 13.85 -15.11 8.81
CA CYS A 168 14.03 -14.00 7.88
C CYS A 168 15.39 -14.12 7.17
N PHE A 169 15.46 -13.70 5.90
CA PHE A 169 16.62 -13.87 5.03
C PHE A 169 16.83 -12.66 4.11
N ASN A 170 18.10 -12.26 3.90
CA ASN A 170 18.47 -11.24 2.91
C ASN A 170 18.53 -11.84 1.49
N ASN A 171 19.26 -12.95 1.34
CA ASN A 171 19.47 -13.60 0.05
C ASN A 171 19.02 -15.07 0.11
N SER A 172 18.36 -15.54 -0.94
CA SER A 172 17.93 -16.93 -1.10
C SER A 172 18.30 -17.46 -2.48
N ILE A 173 19.00 -18.59 -2.52
CA ILE A 173 19.20 -19.36 -3.77
C ILE A 173 18.06 -20.35 -3.89
N ILE A 174 17.31 -20.26 -4.98
CA ILE A 174 16.16 -21.10 -5.28
C ILE A 174 16.60 -22.32 -6.09
N SER A 175 16.06 -23.50 -5.75
CA SER A 175 16.27 -24.75 -6.51
C SER A 175 14.90 -25.31 -6.84
N GLY A 176 14.53 -25.22 -8.12
CA GLY A 176 13.25 -25.69 -8.65
C GLY A 176 12.10 -24.70 -8.45
N PHE A 177 11.30 -24.52 -9.52
CA PHE A 177 10.02 -23.82 -9.48
C PHE A 177 8.97 -24.80 -9.99
N PHE A 178 7.99 -25.14 -9.17
CA PHE A 178 6.80 -25.87 -9.60
C PHE A 178 5.63 -24.89 -9.56
N GLY A 179 4.70 -24.96 -10.51
CA GLY A 179 3.50 -24.13 -10.46
C GLY A 179 2.71 -24.42 -9.19
N LEU A 180 2.52 -23.40 -8.34
CA LEU A 180 2.01 -23.60 -6.98
C LEU A 180 0.53 -23.33 -6.88
N VAL A 181 -0.15 -24.23 -6.19
CA VAL A 181 -1.48 -23.98 -5.65
C VAL A 181 -1.34 -23.92 -4.14
N LEU A 182 -1.05 -22.72 -3.64
CA LEU A 182 -0.97 -22.48 -2.20
C LEU A 182 -2.36 -22.55 -1.58
N LYS A 183 -2.46 -23.34 -0.51
CA LYS A 183 -3.56 -23.31 0.44
C LYS A 183 -3.12 -22.54 1.67
N CYS A 184 -4.02 -21.72 2.21
CA CYS A 184 -3.73 -20.93 3.40
C CYS A 184 -4.72 -21.27 4.52
N ASP A 185 -4.17 -21.55 5.69
CA ASP A 185 -4.93 -21.76 6.92
C ASP A 185 -5.20 -20.43 7.62
N ARG A 186 -6.43 -20.29 8.12
CA ARG A 186 -6.83 -19.15 8.94
C ARG A 186 -6.23 -19.25 10.34
N CYS A 187 -6.02 -18.11 10.97
CA CYS A 187 -5.55 -18.06 12.35
C CYS A 187 -6.64 -18.55 13.33
N LEU A 188 -6.27 -19.37 14.31
CA LEU A 188 -7.20 -19.88 15.34
C LEU A 188 -7.89 -18.78 16.15
N HIS A 189 -7.20 -17.65 16.35
CA HIS A 189 -7.69 -16.52 17.14
C HIS A 189 -8.40 -15.45 16.30
N ASN A 190 -8.24 -15.49 14.97
CA ASN A 190 -8.85 -14.54 14.05
C ASN A 190 -9.04 -15.22 12.69
N GLU A 191 -10.26 -15.71 12.44
CA GLU A 191 -10.58 -16.43 11.21
C GLU A 191 -10.46 -15.58 9.94
N ASN A 192 -10.36 -14.25 10.08
CA ASN A 192 -10.16 -13.36 8.94
C ASN A 192 -8.69 -13.29 8.50
N GLU A 193 -7.75 -13.66 9.37
CA GLU A 193 -6.31 -13.57 9.09
C GLU A 193 -5.73 -14.92 8.67
N ILE A 194 -4.61 -14.84 7.94
CA ILE A 194 -3.85 -16.01 7.52
C ILE A 194 -2.63 -16.17 8.40
N CYS A 195 -2.47 -17.37 8.95
CA CYS A 195 -1.32 -17.71 9.79
C CYS A 195 -0.30 -18.58 9.05
N ARG A 196 -0.75 -19.34 8.05
CA ARG A 196 0.11 -20.25 7.30
C ARG A 196 -0.39 -20.44 5.89
N CYS A 197 0.51 -20.45 4.91
CA CYS A 197 0.23 -21.07 3.61
C CYS A 197 1.21 -22.22 3.35
N TYR A 198 0.74 -23.22 2.62
CA TYR A 198 1.46 -24.42 2.25
C TYR A 198 0.97 -24.92 0.88
N ASP A 199 1.79 -25.69 0.19
CA ASP A 199 1.38 -26.30 -1.07
C ASP A 199 0.51 -27.53 -0.81
N LYS A 200 -0.56 -27.70 -1.59
CA LYS A 200 -1.50 -28.81 -1.43
C LYS A 200 -0.84 -30.19 -1.56
N HIS A 201 0.20 -30.31 -2.38
CA HIS A 201 0.88 -31.57 -2.68
C HIS A 201 2.09 -31.82 -1.77
N TRP A 202 2.70 -30.77 -1.21
CA TRP A 202 3.85 -30.92 -0.32
C TRP A 202 3.72 -30.02 0.92
N TYR A 203 2.89 -30.44 1.87
CA TYR A 203 2.60 -29.71 3.10
C TYR A 203 3.81 -29.60 4.05
N GLU A 204 4.82 -30.45 3.88
CA GLU A 204 6.06 -30.50 4.66
C GLU A 204 7.14 -29.52 4.16
N LEU A 205 6.94 -28.92 2.98
CA LEU A 205 7.89 -27.98 2.42
C LEU A 205 7.59 -26.55 2.89
N SER A 206 8.64 -25.82 3.23
CA SER A 206 8.55 -24.43 3.64
C SER A 206 8.20 -23.55 2.45
N VAL A 207 7.24 -22.64 2.64
CA VAL A 207 6.93 -21.58 1.68
C VAL A 207 7.79 -20.37 2.02
N LEU A 208 8.47 -19.83 1.01
CA LEU A 208 9.22 -18.59 1.07
C LEU A 208 8.33 -17.45 0.60
N TYR A 209 8.26 -16.39 1.37
CA TYR A 209 7.49 -15.18 1.09
C TYR A 209 8.45 -14.01 0.90
N SER A 210 8.13 -13.07 0.02
CA SER A 210 8.84 -11.79 -0.05
C SER A 210 8.24 -10.82 0.97
N THR A 211 9.06 -10.00 1.62
CA THR A 211 8.60 -8.94 2.54
C THR A 211 8.12 -7.68 1.80
N ARG A 212 8.52 -7.49 0.53
CA ARG A 212 8.06 -6.42 -0.36
C ARG A 212 7.60 -6.99 -1.69
N PRO A 213 7.03 -6.21 -2.61
CA PRO A 213 6.38 -4.89 -2.46
C PRO A 213 4.98 -4.99 -1.82
N THR A 214 4.56 -6.21 -1.50
CA THR A 214 3.14 -6.48 -1.21
C THR A 214 2.73 -6.19 0.22
N TYR A 215 3.71 -6.06 1.13
CA TYR A 215 3.47 -5.66 2.49
C TYR A 215 3.94 -4.22 2.68
N GLU A 216 3.00 -3.37 3.02
CA GLU A 216 3.28 -2.01 3.49
C GLU A 216 2.58 -1.85 4.84
N PHE A 217 3.29 -1.19 5.75
CA PHE A 217 2.87 -1.01 7.13
C PHE A 217 3.06 0.45 7.54
N GLN A 218 2.26 0.86 8.52
CA GLN A 218 2.41 2.16 9.15
C GLN A 218 3.77 2.22 9.88
N ARG A 219 4.62 3.20 9.54
CA ARG A 219 6.04 3.27 9.96
C ARG A 219 6.28 3.89 11.35
N GLY A 220 5.20 4.30 12.02
CA GLY A 220 5.27 5.05 13.28
C GLY A 220 5.48 4.21 14.54
N GLN A 221 5.32 2.89 14.45
CA GLN A 221 5.50 1.98 15.57
C GLN A 221 6.31 0.76 15.15
N SER A 222 7.31 0.39 15.96
CA SER A 222 8.11 -0.81 15.72
C SER A 222 7.30 -2.08 15.95
N THR A 223 7.63 -3.14 15.21
CA THR A 223 7.16 -4.51 15.44
C THR A 223 7.78 -5.19 16.64
N TYR A 224 8.92 -4.69 17.15
CA TYR A 224 9.61 -5.21 18.32
C TYR A 224 10.06 -4.10 19.27
N SER A 225 10.39 -4.47 20.49
CA SER A 225 10.78 -3.55 21.55
C SER A 225 12.28 -3.26 21.48
N HIS A 226 12.62 -1.97 21.48
CA HIS A 226 14.01 -1.48 21.46
C HIS A 226 14.52 -1.24 22.89
N CYS A 227 14.69 -2.33 23.64
CA CYS A 227 14.99 -2.30 25.08
C CYS A 227 16.49 -2.26 25.43
N GLY A 228 17.42 -1.94 24.52
CA GLY A 228 18.87 -1.94 24.83
C GLY A 228 19.54 -3.31 24.88
N ASP A 229 18.78 -4.41 24.75
CA ASP A 229 19.28 -5.78 24.58
C ASP A 229 19.08 -6.24 23.13
N GLU A 230 20.02 -7.00 22.55
CA GLU A 230 19.99 -7.48 21.15
C GLU A 230 18.92 -8.58 20.85
N ASN A 231 17.74 -8.51 21.46
CA ASN A 231 16.70 -9.50 21.29
C ASN A 231 15.45 -8.89 20.63
N TYR A 232 15.26 -9.25 19.38
CA TYR A 232 14.07 -9.11 18.53
C TYR A 232 12.78 -9.68 19.19
N LYS A 233 12.28 -9.02 20.24
CA LYS A 233 11.13 -9.46 21.07
C LYS A 233 10.12 -8.34 21.26
N VAL A 234 8.88 -8.68 21.55
CA VAL A 234 7.83 -7.71 21.89
C VAL A 234 7.61 -7.73 23.39
N GLU A 235 8.05 -6.68 24.05
CA GLU A 235 7.88 -6.49 25.49
C GLU A 235 6.74 -5.51 25.76
N THR A 236 5.94 -5.80 26.78
CA THR A 236 4.93 -4.84 27.26
C THR A 236 5.57 -3.70 28.03
N LYS A 237 6.70 -3.98 28.70
CA LYS A 237 7.52 -3.01 29.40
C LYS A 237 8.99 -3.45 29.39
N CYS A 238 9.87 -2.58 28.92
CA CYS A 238 11.31 -2.81 28.97
C CYS A 238 11.84 -2.64 30.41
N SER A 239 12.69 -3.56 30.86
CA SER A 239 13.39 -3.46 32.14
C SER A 239 14.57 -2.49 32.09
N ALA A 240 15.16 -2.30 30.91
CA ALA A 240 16.21 -1.34 30.63
C ALA A 240 15.65 -0.10 29.92
N ALA A 241 16.51 0.92 29.76
CA ALA A 241 16.16 2.12 29.01
C ALA A 241 15.97 1.80 27.52
N CYS A 242 15.11 2.56 26.85
CA CYS A 242 14.94 2.44 25.41
C CYS A 242 16.22 2.80 24.66
N ASP A 243 16.45 2.16 23.51
CA ASP A 243 17.49 2.57 22.57
C ASP A 243 17.28 4.02 22.11
N GLU A 244 18.38 4.68 21.72
CA GLU A 244 18.31 6.07 21.27
C GLU A 244 17.38 6.25 20.07
N GLY A 245 16.41 7.15 20.21
CA GLY A 245 15.37 7.39 19.20
C GLY A 245 14.08 6.61 19.44
N TRP A 246 13.96 5.89 20.57
CA TRP A 246 12.75 5.19 20.99
C TRP A 246 12.30 5.60 22.40
N LYS A 247 10.99 5.47 22.68
CA LYS A 247 10.33 5.83 23.93
C LYS A 247 9.13 4.93 24.25
N GLY A 248 8.50 5.22 25.38
CA GLY A 248 7.33 4.51 25.90
C GLY A 248 7.72 3.27 26.68
N ASP A 249 6.78 2.72 27.45
CA ASP A 249 7.05 1.57 28.32
C ASP A 249 7.60 0.36 27.53
N SER A 250 7.06 0.13 26.32
CA SER A 250 7.48 -0.97 25.45
C SER A 250 8.68 -0.65 24.55
N CYS A 251 9.17 0.59 24.54
CA CYS A 251 10.19 1.07 23.60
C CYS A 251 9.88 0.78 22.13
N ARG A 252 8.60 0.87 21.74
CA ARG A 252 8.12 0.66 20.36
C ARG A 252 7.69 1.95 19.67
N GLU A 253 7.62 3.04 20.43
CA GLU A 253 7.25 4.36 19.94
C GLU A 253 8.52 5.14 19.63
N ARG A 254 8.55 5.87 18.53
CA ARG A 254 9.71 6.67 18.15
C ARG A 254 9.82 7.92 19.04
N ASP A 255 11.03 8.23 19.51
CA ASP A 255 11.37 9.48 20.18
C ASP A 255 12.00 10.47 19.20
N CYS A 256 11.17 11.39 18.74
CA CYS A 256 11.48 12.43 17.77
C CYS A 256 12.59 13.38 18.23
N THR A 257 12.75 13.53 19.56
CA THR A 257 13.69 14.49 20.15
C THR A 257 15.13 13.97 20.14
N ARG A 258 15.33 12.70 19.82
CA ARG A 258 16.62 12.01 19.87
C ARG A 258 16.84 11.18 18.62
N ASN A 259 18.09 11.16 18.14
CA ASN A 259 18.55 10.26 17.07
C ASN A 259 17.59 10.13 15.86
N ASN A 260 16.99 11.24 15.42
CA ASN A 260 16.06 11.27 14.28
C ASN A 260 14.93 10.22 14.42
N GLY A 261 14.45 9.97 15.64
CA GLY A 261 13.41 8.98 15.94
C GLY A 261 13.76 7.56 15.52
N GLY A 262 15.04 7.21 15.39
CA GLY A 262 15.48 5.89 14.91
C GLY A 262 15.25 5.66 13.41
N CYS A 263 15.12 6.72 12.61
CA CYS A 263 14.91 6.63 11.15
C CYS A 263 16.22 6.37 10.35
N GLY A 264 17.36 6.33 11.03
CA GLY A 264 18.68 6.21 10.40
C GLY A 264 19.12 7.51 9.69
N ASN A 265 20.22 7.42 8.94
CA ASN A 265 20.88 8.58 8.34
C ASN A 265 20.33 8.98 6.95
N GLU A 266 19.71 8.03 6.25
CA GLU A 266 19.24 8.23 4.87
C GLU A 266 17.80 8.77 4.79
N THR A 267 17.04 8.63 5.87
CA THR A 267 15.67 9.11 5.95
C THR A 267 15.54 10.17 7.02
N LYS A 268 14.54 11.05 6.87
CA LYS A 268 14.23 12.10 7.83
C LYS A 268 12.93 11.75 8.52
N TYR A 269 12.95 11.94 9.83
CA TYR A 269 11.76 11.93 10.66
C TYR A 269 10.81 13.08 10.30
N ILE A 270 9.51 12.81 10.22
CA ILE A 270 8.45 13.83 10.19
C ILE A 270 7.24 13.44 11.03
N GLU A 271 6.51 14.47 11.47
CA GLU A 271 5.17 14.36 12.05
C GLU A 271 4.14 14.80 11.02
N SER A 272 3.11 13.98 10.83
CA SER A 272 2.00 14.25 9.94
C SER A 272 0.69 14.11 10.71
N THR A 273 -0.23 15.05 10.55
CA THR A 273 -1.60 14.88 11.06
C THR A 273 -2.49 14.39 9.93
N VAL A 274 -3.12 13.23 10.10
CA VAL A 274 -4.04 12.63 9.13
C VAL A 274 -5.30 12.23 9.85
N ASN A 275 -6.47 12.66 9.34
CA ASN A 275 -7.77 12.36 9.95
C ASN A 275 -7.87 12.78 11.44
N GLY A 276 -7.15 13.82 11.85
CA GLY A 276 -7.09 14.26 13.26
C GLY A 276 -6.19 13.41 14.17
N TYR A 277 -5.43 12.47 13.62
CA TYR A 277 -4.44 11.67 14.36
C TYR A 277 -3.02 12.03 13.95
N GLU A 278 -2.13 12.05 14.93
CA GLU A 278 -0.70 12.26 14.70
C GLU A 278 -0.04 10.94 14.30
N TYR A 279 0.73 11.01 13.21
CA TYR A 279 1.53 9.93 12.66
C TYR A 279 2.99 10.35 12.64
N VAL A 280 3.84 9.42 13.04
CA VAL A 280 5.28 9.52 12.89
C VAL A 280 5.72 8.73 11.67
N GLU A 281 6.55 9.33 10.82
CA GLU A 281 7.00 8.71 9.58
C GLU A 281 8.51 8.91 9.36
N CYS A 282 9.17 7.86 8.91
CA CYS A 282 10.52 7.95 8.34
C CYS A 282 10.40 8.08 6.83
N ILE A 283 10.71 9.28 6.30
CA ILE A 283 10.58 9.61 4.88
C ILE A 283 11.95 9.81 4.24
N CYS A 284 12.12 9.39 3.00
CA CYS A 284 13.28 9.82 2.23
C CYS A 284 13.13 11.33 1.92
N PRO A 285 14.17 12.16 2.17
CA PRO A 285 14.19 13.52 1.68
C PRO A 285 13.87 13.60 0.18
N PHE A 286 13.27 14.72 -0.24
CA PHE A 286 12.91 14.91 -1.64
C PHE A 286 14.16 14.77 -2.53
N GLY A 287 14.06 13.96 -3.60
CA GLY A 287 15.17 13.70 -4.52
C GLY A 287 16.22 12.67 -4.05
N THR A 288 16.05 12.05 -2.88
CA THR A 288 17.02 11.07 -2.34
C THR A 288 16.54 9.62 -2.34
N ALA A 289 15.27 9.35 -2.64
CA ALA A 289 14.76 8.00 -2.72
C ALA A 289 15.46 7.23 -3.85
N VAL A 290 16.33 6.29 -3.46
CA VAL A 290 16.85 5.26 -4.35
C VAL A 290 15.95 4.06 -4.16
N GLN A 291 15.38 3.57 -5.26
CA GLN A 291 14.65 2.30 -5.27
C GLN A 291 15.57 1.22 -4.65
N ALA A 292 15.10 0.52 -3.63
CA ALA A 292 15.90 -0.50 -2.95
C ALA A 292 16.15 -1.65 -3.94
N GLY A 293 17.40 -1.76 -4.39
CA GLY A 293 17.85 -2.68 -5.43
C GLY A 293 18.48 -1.91 -6.57
N ASN A 294 19.64 -2.35 -7.08
CA ASN A 294 20.12 -1.85 -8.36
C ASN A 294 19.03 -2.12 -9.40
N PRO A 295 18.36 -1.09 -9.97
CA PRO A 295 17.30 -1.33 -10.92
C PRO A 295 17.89 -2.10 -12.10
N MET A 296 17.47 -3.35 -12.22
CA MET A 296 17.84 -4.19 -13.35
C MET A 296 16.85 -3.90 -14.46
N LEU A 297 17.32 -3.25 -15.53
CA LEU A 297 16.52 -3.07 -16.73
C LEU A 297 16.40 -4.41 -17.45
N VAL A 298 15.30 -5.13 -17.22
CA VAL A 298 14.97 -6.30 -18.04
C VAL A 298 14.28 -5.82 -19.30
N VAL A 299 15.00 -5.96 -20.40
CA VAL A 299 14.49 -5.65 -21.73
C VAL A 299 13.92 -6.92 -22.32
N CYS A 300 12.59 -7.03 -22.35
CA CYS A 300 11.97 -8.06 -23.17
C CYS A 300 12.26 -7.76 -24.65
N LYS A 301 12.94 -8.67 -25.35
CA LYS A 301 13.09 -8.60 -26.81
C LYS A 301 11.73 -8.74 -27.53
N ASN A 302 10.75 -9.32 -26.85
CA ASN A 302 9.40 -9.49 -27.36
C ASN A 302 8.39 -8.94 -26.33
N PHE A 303 7.77 -7.81 -26.65
CA PHE A 303 6.82 -7.11 -25.78
C PHE A 303 5.45 -7.80 -25.70
N SER A 304 5.23 -8.85 -26.49
CA SER A 304 4.02 -9.69 -26.40
C SER A 304 4.05 -10.64 -25.18
N ILE A 305 5.18 -10.75 -24.48
CA ILE A 305 5.32 -11.63 -23.32
C ILE A 305 4.87 -10.87 -22.07
N LEU A 306 3.66 -11.20 -21.60
CA LEU A 306 3.11 -10.74 -20.32
C LEU A 306 3.57 -11.72 -19.23
N SER A 307 4.66 -11.42 -18.52
CA SER A 307 5.07 -12.20 -17.35
C SER A 307 5.21 -11.30 -16.14
N GLN A 308 4.56 -11.69 -15.03
CA GLN A 308 4.66 -11.03 -13.73
C GLN A 308 6.01 -11.30 -13.03
N PHE A 309 6.78 -12.29 -13.52
CA PHE A 309 8.02 -12.74 -12.92
C PHE A 309 9.11 -12.91 -13.98
N VAL A 310 10.35 -12.49 -13.65
CA VAL A 310 11.54 -12.74 -14.46
C VAL A 310 12.51 -13.60 -13.65
N ILE A 311 12.96 -14.72 -14.24
CA ILE A 311 13.95 -15.60 -13.62
C ILE A 311 15.31 -15.24 -14.20
N LEU A 312 16.22 -14.74 -13.36
CA LEU A 312 17.60 -14.45 -13.75
C LEU A 312 18.47 -15.69 -13.53
N GLN A 313 18.91 -16.33 -14.60
CA GLN A 313 19.87 -17.43 -14.52
C GLN A 313 21.29 -16.87 -14.66
N GLN A 314 22.14 -17.05 -13.64
CA GLN A 314 23.54 -16.64 -13.71
C GLN A 314 24.30 -17.51 -14.72
N PRO A 315 24.98 -16.93 -15.73
CA PRO A 315 25.79 -17.71 -16.65
C PRO A 315 27.07 -18.22 -15.96
N GLY A 316 27.46 -19.46 -16.24
CA GLY A 316 28.80 -19.99 -15.93
C GLY A 316 28.95 -20.88 -14.69
N LYS A 317 27.88 -21.18 -13.92
CA LYS A 317 27.92 -22.25 -12.91
C LYS A 317 27.46 -23.57 -13.52
N PRO A 318 28.25 -24.66 -13.44
CA PRO A 318 27.86 -25.95 -13.99
C PRO A 318 26.56 -26.44 -13.34
N SER A 319 25.63 -26.93 -14.17
CA SER A 319 24.25 -27.35 -13.85
C SER A 319 24.11 -28.52 -12.86
N TYR A 320 25.13 -28.84 -12.07
CA TYR A 320 25.05 -29.94 -11.10
C TYR A 320 24.19 -29.61 -9.88
N PHE A 321 23.89 -28.34 -9.65
CA PHE A 321 22.77 -27.92 -8.80
C PHE A 321 22.01 -26.83 -9.55
N ASN A 322 20.70 -26.99 -9.73
CA ASN A 322 19.77 -26.00 -10.30
C ASN A 322 19.64 -24.75 -9.39
N ALA A 323 20.77 -24.19 -8.98
CA ALA A 323 20.89 -23.05 -8.10
C ALA A 323 20.56 -21.79 -8.90
N LEU A 324 19.28 -21.46 -8.97
CA LEU A 324 18.79 -20.20 -9.51
C LEU A 324 18.97 -19.13 -8.44
N ALA A 325 19.78 -18.11 -8.73
CA ALA A 325 19.70 -16.87 -7.97
C ALA A 325 18.39 -16.19 -8.35
N VAL A 326 17.46 -16.07 -7.41
CA VAL A 326 16.22 -15.34 -7.66
C VAL A 326 16.38 -13.98 -7.04
N SER A 327 16.44 -12.98 -7.93
CA SER A 327 16.21 -11.59 -7.56
C SER A 327 14.74 -11.31 -7.85
N GLU A 328 14.05 -10.72 -6.89
CA GLU A 328 12.79 -10.05 -7.22
C GLU A 328 13.13 -8.87 -8.15
N LEU A 329 12.38 -8.75 -9.24
CA LEU A 329 12.66 -7.77 -10.28
C LEU A 329 11.35 -7.08 -10.63
N GLU A 330 11.35 -5.76 -10.48
CA GLU A 330 10.19 -4.93 -10.80
C GLU A 330 10.19 -4.70 -12.31
N VAL A 331 9.32 -5.43 -13.01
CA VAL A 331 9.11 -5.25 -14.44
C VAL A 331 8.00 -4.24 -14.62
N TYR A 332 8.38 -3.08 -15.12
CA TYR A 332 7.43 -2.02 -15.50
C TYR A 332 6.93 -2.26 -16.92
N GLU A 333 5.66 -1.96 -17.18
CA GLU A 333 5.14 -1.88 -18.54
C GLU A 333 5.95 -0.83 -19.33
N ALA A 334 6.12 -1.08 -20.63
CA ALA A 334 6.77 -0.10 -21.49
C ALA A 334 5.95 1.20 -21.47
N HIS A 335 6.60 2.30 -21.10
CA HIS A 335 6.01 3.63 -20.96
C HIS A 335 7.00 4.63 -21.55
N CYS A 336 6.52 5.69 -22.20
CA CYS A 336 7.36 6.79 -22.67
C CYS A 336 8.17 7.48 -21.56
N GLY A 337 7.73 7.39 -20.31
CA GLY A 337 8.48 7.86 -19.14
C GLY A 337 9.74 7.04 -18.85
N ILE A 338 9.87 5.83 -19.40
CA ILE A 338 11.01 4.93 -19.21
C ILE A 338 11.72 4.76 -20.55
N LEU A 339 12.95 5.29 -20.65
CA LEU A 339 13.79 5.21 -21.86
C LEU A 339 13.09 5.70 -23.14
N ASN A 340 12.19 6.69 -23.03
CA ASN A 340 11.39 7.21 -24.14
C ASN A 340 10.66 6.09 -24.92
N GLY A 341 10.20 5.03 -24.23
CA GLY A 341 9.57 3.87 -24.87
C GLY A 341 10.46 3.15 -25.90
N ARG A 342 11.79 3.38 -25.85
CA ARG A 342 12.78 2.97 -26.87
C ARG A 342 12.60 3.59 -28.25
N CYS A 343 11.90 4.72 -28.35
CA CYS A 343 11.82 5.50 -29.57
C CYS A 343 13.13 6.25 -29.90
N GLY A 344 14.16 6.14 -29.05
CA GLY A 344 15.43 6.84 -29.25
C GLY A 344 15.20 8.35 -29.25
N GLU A 345 15.51 9.00 -30.37
CA GLU A 345 15.28 10.43 -30.58
C GLU A 345 13.87 10.75 -31.11
N GLN A 346 13.08 9.75 -31.49
CA GLN A 346 11.70 9.94 -31.96
C GLN A 346 10.74 10.25 -30.79
N LYS A 347 9.60 10.86 -31.12
CA LYS A 347 8.52 11.10 -30.17
C LYS A 347 7.89 9.77 -29.76
N CYS A 348 7.81 9.53 -28.46
CA CYS A 348 7.07 8.40 -27.93
C CYS A 348 5.64 8.79 -27.60
N GLU A 349 4.69 7.97 -28.04
CA GLU A 349 3.27 8.07 -27.71
C GLU A 349 2.75 6.76 -27.13
N GLU A 350 1.91 6.88 -26.10
CA GLU A 350 1.22 5.75 -25.49
C GLU A 350 -0.20 5.68 -25.99
N GLN A 351 -0.59 4.52 -26.51
CA GLN A 351 -1.95 4.23 -26.90
C GLN A 351 -2.49 3.08 -26.06
N THR A 352 -3.64 3.29 -25.42
CA THR A 352 -4.34 2.24 -24.69
C THR A 352 -5.30 1.53 -25.63
N LEU A 353 -5.20 0.20 -25.76
CA LEU A 353 -6.11 -0.62 -26.57
C LEU A 353 -7.50 -0.74 -25.90
N GLY A 354 -8.28 0.34 -25.94
CA GLY A 354 -9.55 0.46 -25.20
C GLY A 354 -9.35 0.89 -23.74
N HIS A 355 -10.44 1.02 -22.98
CA HIS A 355 -10.42 1.63 -21.64
C HIS A 355 -9.59 0.89 -20.57
N LEU A 356 -9.23 -0.38 -20.82
CA LEU A 356 -8.44 -1.23 -19.90
C LEU A 356 -7.43 -2.10 -20.66
N GLY A 357 -7.11 -1.77 -21.91
CA GLY A 357 -6.20 -2.55 -22.73
C GLY A 357 -4.72 -2.33 -22.39
N PRO A 358 -3.83 -3.15 -22.95
CA PRO A 358 -2.39 -2.94 -22.83
C PRO A 358 -1.99 -1.57 -23.43
N ILE A 359 -0.98 -0.96 -22.83
CA ILE A 359 -0.32 0.23 -23.38
C ILE A 359 0.57 -0.22 -24.55
N ILE A 360 0.31 0.32 -25.73
CA ILE A 360 1.18 0.23 -26.90
C ILE A 360 2.03 1.49 -26.95
N ILE A 361 3.33 1.29 -27.18
CA ILE A 361 4.26 2.38 -27.50
C ILE A 361 4.33 2.55 -29.01
N GLU A 362 4.06 3.76 -29.47
CA GLU A 362 4.24 4.18 -30.85
C GLU A 362 5.35 5.24 -30.94
N CYS A 363 6.25 5.06 -31.91
CA CYS A 363 7.36 5.98 -32.17
C CYS A 363 7.06 6.81 -33.41
N THR A 364 6.83 8.10 -33.22
CA THR A 364 6.50 9.05 -34.28
C THR A 364 7.57 10.14 -34.39
N ASN A 365 7.60 10.89 -35.48
CA ASN A 365 8.53 12.01 -35.59
C ASN A 365 8.00 13.21 -34.78
N TRP A 366 8.92 14.01 -34.22
CA TRP A 366 8.56 15.31 -33.65
C TRP A 366 8.04 16.23 -34.74
N VAL A 367 6.88 16.87 -34.50
CA VAL A 367 6.26 17.82 -35.42
C VAL A 367 6.40 19.27 -34.96
N ASP A 368 6.85 19.48 -33.72
CA ASP A 368 6.85 20.76 -33.01
C ASP A 368 8.26 21.16 -32.50
N THR A 369 9.31 20.70 -33.18
CA THR A 369 10.69 21.03 -32.83
C THR A 369 11.00 22.50 -33.10
N LYS A 370 11.56 23.19 -32.11
CA LYS A 370 11.97 24.60 -32.21
C LYS A 370 13.36 24.81 -31.62
N ILE A 371 14.10 25.75 -32.20
CA ILE A 371 15.41 26.18 -31.69
C ILE A 371 15.19 27.36 -30.73
N VAL A 372 15.83 27.29 -29.57
CA VAL A 372 15.83 28.32 -28.52
C VAL A 372 17.24 28.91 -28.45
N GLU A 373 17.38 30.14 -28.95
CA GLU A 373 18.66 30.88 -28.99
C GLU A 373 18.63 32.19 -28.19
N LYS A 374 17.44 32.67 -27.81
CA LYS A 374 17.27 33.99 -27.19
C LYS A 374 16.68 33.87 -25.78
N LYS A 375 17.29 34.62 -24.87
CA LYS A 375 16.84 34.87 -23.51
C LYS A 375 15.96 36.14 -23.46
N PRO A 376 14.97 36.24 -22.55
CA PRO A 376 14.55 35.21 -21.59
C PRO A 376 13.69 34.14 -22.27
N PHE A 377 13.83 32.89 -21.84
CA PHE A 377 13.00 31.80 -22.33
C PHE A 377 12.71 30.80 -21.22
N ASN A 378 11.44 30.45 -21.07
CA ASN A 378 10.98 29.48 -20.09
C ASN A 378 9.92 28.57 -20.71
N GLY A 379 10.00 27.27 -20.43
CA GLY A 379 8.99 26.32 -20.88
C GLY A 379 9.25 24.90 -20.46
N CYS A 380 8.21 24.08 -20.54
CA CYS A 380 8.27 22.64 -20.24
C CYS A 380 8.21 21.84 -21.55
N PHE A 381 9.14 20.92 -21.74
CA PHE A 381 9.28 20.16 -22.98
C PHE A 381 9.51 18.67 -22.71
N LYS A 382 8.99 17.81 -23.59
CA LYS A 382 9.27 16.37 -23.54
C LYS A 382 10.70 16.03 -23.96
N ASN A 383 11.24 16.80 -24.91
CA ASN A 383 12.57 16.58 -25.44
C ASN A 383 13.36 17.89 -25.48
N VAL A 384 14.64 17.80 -25.11
CA VAL A 384 15.62 18.88 -25.19
C VAL A 384 16.92 18.27 -25.69
N GLN A 385 17.42 18.78 -26.81
CA GLN A 385 18.62 18.31 -27.50
C GLN A 385 19.63 19.45 -27.72
N GLU A 386 20.87 19.06 -28.00
CA GLU A 386 22.05 19.85 -28.39
C GLU A 386 22.79 20.65 -27.31
N THR A 387 24.13 20.61 -27.38
CA THR A 387 25.16 21.23 -26.49
C THR A 387 24.91 21.17 -24.98
N LEU A 388 24.11 20.21 -24.53
CA LEU A 388 23.84 20.00 -23.12
C LEU A 388 25.07 19.44 -22.40
N GLN A 389 25.74 20.29 -21.62
CA GLN A 389 26.75 19.86 -20.68
C GLN A 389 26.06 19.41 -19.39
N LEU A 390 26.29 18.15 -19.00
CA LEU A 390 25.86 17.66 -17.70
C LEU A 390 26.66 18.36 -16.61
N VAL A 391 25.96 19.13 -15.77
CA VAL A 391 26.58 19.85 -14.65
C VAL A 391 26.50 19.05 -13.36
N GLY A 392 25.39 18.33 -13.15
CA GLY A 392 25.26 17.50 -11.97
C GLY A 392 23.85 16.94 -11.79
N PHE A 393 23.71 16.13 -10.75
CA PHE A 393 22.44 15.59 -10.28
C PHE A 393 22.11 16.19 -8.91
N ARG A 394 20.82 16.20 -8.57
CA ARG A 394 20.27 16.66 -7.28
C ARG A 394 20.58 18.13 -6.96
N LEU A 395 20.75 18.96 -7.99
CA LEU A 395 20.81 20.41 -7.81
C LEU A 395 19.38 20.95 -7.67
N SER A 396 19.16 21.88 -6.75
CA SER A 396 17.96 22.72 -6.77
C SER A 396 17.93 23.56 -8.05
N TYR A 397 16.77 24.09 -8.43
CA TYR A 397 16.64 24.94 -9.62
C TYR A 397 17.62 26.13 -9.59
N GLN A 398 17.76 26.80 -8.45
CA GLN A 398 18.70 27.92 -8.28
C GLN A 398 20.17 27.48 -8.32
N GLN A 399 20.51 26.32 -7.76
CA GLN A 399 21.87 25.78 -7.89
C GLN A 399 22.19 25.40 -9.35
N CYS A 400 21.21 24.85 -10.07
CA CYS A 400 21.35 24.51 -11.48
C CYS A 400 21.57 25.77 -12.32
N GLU A 401 20.72 26.79 -12.14
CA GLU A 401 20.87 28.11 -12.76
C GLU A 401 22.25 28.72 -12.47
N THR A 402 22.64 28.79 -11.19
CA THR A 402 23.92 29.36 -10.77
C THR A 402 25.08 28.65 -11.46
N ALA A 403 25.05 27.32 -11.53
CA ALA A 403 26.10 26.52 -12.14
C ALA A 403 26.14 26.65 -13.68
N CYS A 404 24.98 26.85 -14.32
CA CYS A 404 24.89 27.15 -15.75
C CYS A 404 25.40 28.57 -16.08
N ASN A 405 25.09 29.54 -15.23
CA ASN A 405 25.51 30.93 -15.40
C ASN A 405 27.01 31.12 -15.15
N SER A 406 27.59 30.41 -14.17
CA SER A 406 29.02 30.55 -13.82
C SER A 406 29.98 29.94 -14.84
N ASN A 407 29.58 28.89 -15.57
CA ASN A 407 30.49 28.14 -16.43
C ASN A 407 30.50 28.57 -17.90
N LEU A 408 29.43 29.18 -18.42
CA LEU A 408 29.22 29.30 -19.87
C LEU A 408 28.77 30.67 -20.38
N ASN A 409 28.83 31.72 -19.56
CA ASN A 409 28.65 33.12 -19.97
C ASN A 409 27.43 33.35 -20.90
N SER A 410 26.25 32.85 -20.49
CA SER A 410 24.90 32.93 -21.12
C SER A 410 24.29 31.58 -21.55
N SER A 411 24.33 30.54 -20.71
CA SER A 411 23.65 29.25 -21.00
C SER A 411 22.24 29.19 -20.40
N PHE A 412 21.33 28.48 -21.06
CA PHE A 412 20.03 28.08 -20.51
C PHE A 412 20.23 26.95 -19.49
N ALA A 413 19.49 26.99 -18.39
CA ALA A 413 19.40 25.89 -17.45
C ALA A 413 18.28 24.94 -17.85
N VAL A 414 18.55 23.64 -17.79
CA VAL A 414 17.58 22.60 -18.09
C VAL A 414 17.52 21.64 -16.92
N MET A 415 16.36 21.59 -16.25
CA MET A 415 16.09 20.63 -15.21
C MET A 415 15.26 19.48 -15.78
N GLN A 416 15.93 18.36 -16.06
CA GLN A 416 15.29 17.13 -16.50
C GLN A 416 14.76 16.36 -15.28
N ALA A 417 13.48 16.00 -15.32
CA ALA A 417 12.77 15.24 -14.30
C ALA A 417 12.85 15.82 -12.87
N GLY A 418 13.17 17.10 -12.74
CA GLY A 418 13.31 17.77 -11.45
C GLY A 418 14.60 17.44 -10.67
N PHE A 419 15.55 16.68 -11.24
CA PHE A 419 16.78 16.32 -10.51
C PHE A 419 18.07 16.34 -11.34
N LYS A 420 18.00 16.27 -12.67
CA LYS A 420 19.19 16.25 -13.53
C LYS A 420 19.37 17.63 -14.15
N CYS A 421 20.48 18.29 -13.84
CA CYS A 421 20.79 19.63 -14.30
C CYS A 421 21.71 19.57 -15.53
N LEU A 422 21.27 20.22 -16.60
CA LEU A 422 22.01 20.36 -17.86
C LEU A 422 22.07 21.85 -18.24
N CYS A 423 23.12 22.24 -18.94
CA CYS A 423 23.27 23.61 -19.47
C CYS A 423 23.54 23.58 -20.96
N GLY A 424 22.93 24.49 -21.72
CA GLY A 424 23.16 24.61 -23.17
C GLY A 424 23.13 26.07 -23.62
N GLN A 425 23.92 26.43 -24.63
CA GLN A 425 23.94 27.79 -25.18
C GLN A 425 22.74 28.06 -26.08
N TYR A 426 22.35 27.05 -26.86
CA TYR A 426 21.14 26.98 -27.63
C TYR A 426 20.52 25.61 -27.41
N LEU A 427 19.19 25.52 -27.49
CA LEU A 427 18.47 24.29 -27.20
C LEU A 427 17.53 23.96 -28.36
N LEU A 428 17.55 22.72 -28.81
CA LEU A 428 16.53 22.18 -29.69
C LEU A 428 15.46 21.52 -28.81
N VAL A 429 14.27 22.11 -28.74
CA VAL A 429 13.20 21.63 -27.85
C VAL A 429 11.98 21.15 -28.65
N SER A 430 11.35 20.08 -28.19
CA SER A 430 10.16 19.49 -28.83
C SER A 430 9.16 18.98 -27.79
N GLY A 431 7.90 18.80 -28.19
CA GLY A 431 6.83 18.31 -27.33
C GLY A 431 6.51 19.29 -26.20
N GLN A 432 6.10 20.51 -26.53
CA GLN A 432 5.75 21.50 -25.51
C GLN A 432 4.62 20.98 -24.60
N MET A 433 4.81 21.10 -23.28
CA MET A 433 3.87 20.62 -22.26
C MET A 433 3.41 21.78 -21.37
N PRO A 434 2.25 21.66 -20.71
CA PRO A 434 1.89 22.58 -19.63
C PRO A 434 2.96 22.58 -18.53
N ILE A 435 3.30 23.75 -17.99
CA ILE A 435 4.35 23.90 -16.96
C ILE A 435 4.15 22.99 -15.75
N ASN A 436 2.88 22.70 -15.43
CA ASN A 436 2.46 21.76 -14.39
C ASN A 436 3.08 20.36 -14.53
N TYR A 437 3.47 19.91 -15.73
CA TYR A 437 4.15 18.63 -15.94
C TYR A 437 5.59 18.64 -15.43
N CYS A 438 6.31 19.74 -15.64
CA CYS A 438 7.66 19.92 -15.11
C CYS A 438 7.66 20.11 -13.58
N ILE A 439 6.60 20.72 -13.02
CA ILE A 439 6.39 20.80 -11.57
C ILE A 439 6.27 19.39 -10.94
N ILE A 440 5.75 18.38 -11.66
CA ILE A 440 5.69 17.01 -11.13
C ILE A 440 7.08 16.37 -11.06
N GLY A 441 8.01 16.80 -11.91
CA GLY A 441 9.25 16.06 -12.15
C GLY A 441 8.98 14.70 -12.78
N ARG A 442 8.08 14.60 -13.77
CA ARG A 442 7.96 13.35 -14.53
C ARG A 442 9.28 13.09 -15.27
N PHE A 443 9.68 11.82 -15.35
CA PHE A 443 10.96 11.41 -15.94
C PHE A 443 11.16 11.87 -17.40
N ASP A 444 10.08 12.11 -18.13
CA ASP A 444 10.05 12.60 -19.51
C ASP A 444 9.92 14.13 -19.64
N SER A 445 9.88 14.87 -18.53
CA SER A 445 9.72 16.33 -18.55
C SER A 445 11.06 17.05 -18.39
N ASN A 446 11.24 18.13 -19.14
CA ASN A 446 12.42 18.99 -19.08
C ASN A 446 11.96 20.43 -18.91
N LEU A 447 12.27 21.03 -17.76
CA LEU A 447 12.06 22.45 -17.57
C LEU A 447 13.26 23.19 -18.15
N VAL A 448 13.03 24.00 -19.17
CA VAL A 448 14.01 24.95 -19.69
C VAL A 448 13.73 26.30 -19.07
N PHE A 449 14.74 26.91 -18.48
CA PHE A 449 14.62 28.21 -17.81
C PHE A 449 15.91 29.02 -17.88
N ASP A 450 15.76 30.33 -17.78
CA ASP A 450 16.85 31.31 -17.82
C ASP A 450 17.06 31.97 -16.45
N GLU A 451 16.00 32.58 -15.93
CA GLU A 451 15.95 33.19 -14.60
C GLU A 451 15.00 32.41 -13.71
N CYS A 452 15.43 32.14 -12.47
CA CYS A 452 14.65 31.37 -11.52
C CYS A 452 14.22 32.18 -10.30
N TYR A 453 12.94 32.49 -10.18
CA TYR A 453 12.36 32.98 -8.93
C TYR A 453 11.73 31.79 -8.20
N ILE A 454 12.26 31.44 -7.02
CA ILE A 454 11.72 30.30 -6.27
C ILE A 454 10.46 30.72 -5.52
N GLU A 455 9.33 30.14 -5.91
CA GLU A 455 8.09 30.15 -5.14
C GLU A 455 7.59 28.70 -4.98
N ASN A 456 7.19 28.31 -3.77
CA ASN A 456 6.79 26.94 -3.45
C ASN A 456 7.80 25.83 -3.83
N TYR A 457 9.11 26.11 -3.72
CA TYR A 457 10.21 25.20 -4.11
C TYR A 457 10.26 24.85 -5.60
N PHE A 458 9.52 25.58 -6.43
CA PHE A 458 9.55 25.48 -7.88
C PHE A 458 10.08 26.78 -8.48
N CYS A 459 10.64 26.67 -9.67
CA CYS A 459 11.12 27.81 -10.44
C CYS A 459 9.95 28.51 -11.12
N GLU A 460 9.39 29.54 -10.47
CA GLU A 460 8.39 30.40 -11.10
C GLU A 460 9.06 31.38 -12.05
N THR A 461 8.46 31.53 -13.23
CA THR A 461 8.96 32.37 -14.30
C THR A 461 7.95 33.47 -14.53
N ASN A 462 8.39 34.73 -14.56
CA ASN A 462 7.54 35.95 -14.66
C ASN A 462 6.74 36.11 -15.98
N LEU A 463 6.39 35.02 -16.66
CA LEU A 463 5.54 35.07 -17.86
C LEU A 463 4.07 35.20 -17.44
N HIS A 464 3.60 36.45 -17.42
CA HIS A 464 2.18 36.77 -17.60
C HIS A 464 1.63 36.02 -18.83
N ASP A 465 0.49 35.36 -18.64
CA ASP A 465 -0.22 34.43 -19.54
C ASP A 465 -0.72 35.05 -20.88
N ASP A 466 -0.24 36.22 -21.29
CA ASP A 466 -0.96 37.11 -22.20
C ASP A 466 -0.54 37.08 -23.69
N GLN A 467 0.29 36.13 -24.17
CA GLN A 467 0.70 36.16 -25.60
C GLN A 467 0.75 34.86 -26.42
N PHE A 468 0.12 33.76 -26.00
CA PHE A 468 -0.02 32.59 -26.88
C PHE A 468 -1.46 32.15 -27.08
N ASN A 469 -2.19 32.91 -27.92
CA ASN A 469 -3.45 32.47 -28.51
C ASN A 469 -3.19 31.38 -29.56
N PHE A 470 -3.37 30.11 -29.18
CA PHE A 470 -3.63 29.03 -30.13
C PHE A 470 -5.13 28.71 -30.14
N SER A 471 -5.76 28.83 -31.30
CA SER A 471 -7.14 28.40 -31.52
C SER A 471 -7.20 26.87 -31.47
N VAL A 472 -7.74 26.32 -30.38
CA VAL A 472 -8.09 24.91 -30.30
C VAL A 472 -9.41 24.69 -31.04
N ILE A 473 -9.37 23.95 -32.15
CA ILE A 473 -10.57 23.42 -32.80
C ILE A 473 -11.14 22.33 -31.88
N PRO A 474 -12.38 22.46 -31.37
CA PRO A 474 -12.97 21.43 -30.52
C PRO A 474 -13.29 20.17 -31.34
N PRO A 475 -13.01 18.96 -30.82
CA PRO A 475 -13.47 17.73 -31.45
C PRO A 475 -14.99 17.62 -31.39
N SER A 476 -15.55 17.10 -32.48
CA SER A 476 -16.98 16.92 -32.76
C SER A 476 -17.72 16.13 -31.68
N LYS A 477 -18.89 16.64 -31.30
CA LYS A 477 -19.91 15.91 -30.53
C LYS A 477 -20.45 14.74 -31.37
N GLU A 478 -20.33 13.52 -30.87
CA GLU A 478 -21.21 12.42 -31.24
C GLU A 478 -21.78 11.74 -29.99
N ASP A 479 -23.06 12.01 -29.79
CA ASP A 479 -24.16 11.25 -29.21
C ASP A 479 -23.91 10.17 -28.14
N ALA A 480 -24.29 10.56 -26.92
CA ALA A 480 -24.76 9.66 -25.89
C ALA A 480 -26.26 9.40 -26.09
N THR A 481 -26.65 8.16 -26.36
CA THR A 481 -27.90 7.57 -25.85
C THR A 481 -27.81 6.05 -25.92
N LYS A 482 -27.78 5.38 -24.76
CA LYS A 482 -28.39 4.06 -24.58
C LYS A 482 -28.67 3.81 -23.09
N GLU A 483 -29.92 4.08 -22.78
CA GLU A 483 -30.66 3.65 -21.60
C GLU A 483 -30.67 2.11 -21.53
N TRP A 484 -30.26 1.54 -20.39
CA TRP A 484 -30.47 0.12 -20.10
C TRP A 484 -31.19 -0.01 -18.76
N THR A 485 -32.29 -0.73 -18.85
CA THR A 485 -33.28 -1.01 -17.82
C THR A 485 -32.75 -1.94 -16.74
N SER A 486 -33.26 -1.71 -15.54
CA SER A 486 -33.03 -2.45 -14.30
C SER A 486 -33.27 -3.96 -14.44
N GLY A 487 -32.24 -4.75 -14.13
CA GLY A 487 -32.37 -6.18 -13.82
C GLY A 487 -32.39 -6.37 -12.30
N ASP A 488 -33.45 -7.02 -11.82
CA ASP A 488 -33.70 -7.32 -10.41
C ASP A 488 -32.54 -8.05 -9.73
N SER A 489 -32.29 -7.63 -8.49
CA SER A 489 -31.14 -8.05 -7.68
C SER A 489 -31.57 -9.02 -6.56
N PRO A 490 -30.73 -10.02 -6.18
CA PRO A 490 -31.09 -11.08 -5.22
C PRO A 490 -31.05 -10.63 -3.74
N TYR A 491 -31.33 -9.35 -3.43
CA TYR A 491 -31.20 -8.79 -2.08
C TYR A 491 -32.28 -9.21 -1.07
N ASN A 492 -33.30 -9.97 -1.48
CA ASN A 492 -34.33 -10.42 -0.54
C ASN A 492 -33.91 -11.62 0.32
N LEU A 493 -32.91 -12.43 -0.06
CA LEU A 493 -32.63 -13.66 0.69
C LEU A 493 -31.92 -13.42 2.03
N SER A 494 -31.01 -12.45 2.10
CA SER A 494 -30.27 -12.13 3.34
C SER A 494 -31.19 -11.47 4.40
N LEU A 495 -32.11 -10.62 3.96
CA LEU A 495 -33.09 -9.98 4.85
C LEU A 495 -34.11 -10.99 5.40
N ILE A 496 -34.51 -11.97 4.57
CA ILE A 496 -35.41 -13.06 4.98
C ILE A 496 -34.71 -13.98 5.99
N VAL A 497 -33.43 -14.32 5.78
CA VAL A 497 -32.67 -15.17 6.71
C VAL A 497 -32.45 -14.48 8.06
N SER A 498 -32.16 -13.17 8.09
CA SER A 498 -32.01 -12.45 9.37
C SER A 498 -33.33 -12.31 10.13
N ALA A 499 -34.45 -12.13 9.44
CA ALA A 499 -35.80 -12.11 10.03
C ALA A 499 -36.20 -13.48 10.60
N ILE A 500 -35.86 -14.58 9.93
CA ILE A 500 -36.16 -15.95 10.41
C ILE A 500 -35.32 -16.30 11.65
N VAL A 501 -34.04 -15.93 11.67
CA VAL A 501 -33.17 -16.21 12.83
C VAL A 501 -33.60 -15.40 14.05
N THR A 502 -33.98 -14.13 13.87
CA THR A 502 -34.43 -13.29 15.00
C THR A 502 -35.79 -13.73 15.56
N THR A 503 -36.71 -14.16 14.71
CA THR A 503 -38.04 -14.66 15.16
C THR A 503 -37.94 -16.01 15.87
N THR A 504 -37.10 -16.94 15.39
CA THR A 504 -36.91 -18.25 16.03
C THR A 504 -36.26 -18.13 17.41
N VAL A 505 -35.25 -17.27 17.57
CA VAL A 505 -34.63 -17.00 18.89
C VAL A 505 -35.65 -16.36 19.85
N PHE A 506 -36.48 -15.44 19.36
CA PHE A 506 -37.53 -14.81 20.18
C PHE A 506 -38.60 -15.81 20.65
N LEU A 507 -39.03 -16.73 19.77
CA LEU A 507 -40.00 -17.77 20.12
C LEU A 507 -39.44 -18.77 21.13
N LEU A 508 -38.16 -19.15 21.03
CA LEU A 508 -37.49 -20.00 22.02
C LEU A 508 -37.42 -19.32 23.39
N LEU A 509 -37.12 -18.02 23.44
CA LEU A 509 -37.15 -17.25 24.68
C LEU A 509 -38.55 -17.23 25.29
N LEU A 510 -39.60 -16.98 24.50
CA LEU A 510 -40.99 -17.03 24.99
C LEU A 510 -41.38 -18.42 25.51
N ALA A 511 -40.96 -19.49 24.82
CA ALA A 511 -41.21 -20.86 25.27
C ALA A 511 -40.53 -21.16 26.61
N THR A 512 -39.28 -20.73 26.81
CA THR A 512 -38.58 -20.92 28.10
C THR A 512 -39.25 -20.14 29.23
N VAL A 513 -39.70 -18.91 28.98
CA VAL A 513 -40.47 -18.11 29.95
C VAL A 513 -41.79 -18.79 30.29
N ALA A 514 -42.52 -19.31 29.30
CA ALA A 514 -43.77 -20.03 29.52
C ALA A 514 -43.55 -21.30 30.37
N VAL A 515 -42.49 -22.07 30.10
CA VAL A 515 -42.13 -23.26 30.90
C VAL A 515 -41.84 -22.87 32.36
N VAL A 516 -41.12 -21.77 32.59
CA VAL A 516 -40.84 -21.27 33.95
C VAL A 516 -42.11 -20.85 34.67
N ILE A 517 -43.03 -20.16 33.98
CA ILE A 517 -44.32 -19.75 34.55
C ILE A 517 -45.17 -20.97 34.92
N VAL A 518 -45.30 -21.94 34.01
CA VAL A 518 -46.07 -23.18 34.25
C VAL A 518 -45.47 -23.96 35.41
N TRP A 519 -44.14 -24.08 35.47
CA TRP A 519 -43.47 -24.76 36.58
C TRP A 519 -43.73 -24.06 37.92
N LYS A 520 -43.71 -22.73 37.94
CA LYS A 520 -44.03 -21.94 39.13
C LYS A 520 -45.48 -22.17 39.58
N MET A 521 -46.44 -22.16 38.65
CA MET A 521 -47.85 -22.41 38.95
C MET A 521 -48.10 -23.85 39.44
N MET A 522 -47.40 -24.84 38.89
CA MET A 522 -47.48 -26.22 39.35
C MET A 522 -46.94 -26.39 40.77
N LYS A 523 -45.84 -25.69 41.09
CA LYS A 523 -45.26 -25.69 42.43
C LYS A 523 -46.22 -25.09 43.48
N GLU A 524 -46.82 -23.93 43.18
CA GLU A 524 -47.79 -23.29 44.07
C GLU A 524 -49.04 -24.18 44.31
N ARG A 525 -49.50 -24.92 43.29
CA ARG A 525 -50.57 -25.93 43.47
C ARG A 525 -50.15 -27.09 44.36
N PHE A 526 -48.91 -27.57 44.24
CA PHE A 526 -48.41 -28.67 45.04
C PHE A 526 -48.33 -28.27 46.52
N ASP A 527 -47.83 -27.06 46.79
CA ASP A 527 -47.72 -26.51 48.15
C ASP A 527 -49.10 -26.22 48.78
N SER A 528 -50.15 -25.94 47.97
CA SER A 528 -51.53 -25.77 48.47
C SER A 528 -52.22 -27.08 48.88
N LYS A 529 -51.77 -28.24 48.35
CA LYS A 529 -52.36 -29.56 48.68
C LYS A 529 -51.76 -30.18 49.94
N THR A 530 -50.54 -29.80 50.31
CA THR A 530 -49.87 -30.26 51.53
C THR A 530 -50.30 -29.51 52.80
N SER A 531 -51.08 -28.44 52.68
CA SER A 531 -51.58 -27.64 53.81
C SER A 531 -52.96 -28.06 54.33
N THR A 532 -53.59 -29.09 53.76
CA THR A 532 -54.94 -29.57 54.18
C THR A 532 -54.95 -30.89 54.96
N SER A 533 -53.80 -31.47 55.31
CA SER A 533 -53.73 -32.75 56.05
C SER A 533 -53.29 -32.61 57.52
N SER A 534 -53.50 -31.47 58.17
CA SER A 534 -53.27 -31.34 59.62
C SER A 534 -54.44 -30.69 60.37
N SER A 535 -55.64 -31.29 60.28
CA SER A 535 -56.62 -31.15 61.36
C SER A 535 -57.66 -32.27 61.33
N THR A 536 -57.37 -33.38 62.03
CA THR A 536 -58.38 -34.17 62.75
C THR A 536 -57.67 -35.15 63.68
N TYR A 537 -58.20 -35.21 64.90
CA TYR A 537 -58.05 -36.28 65.89
C TYR A 537 -58.37 -37.67 65.31
#